data_AF-A0A940UZ92-F1
#
_entry.id   AF-A0A940UZ92-F1
#
_cell.length_a   1.000
_cell.length_b   1.000
_cell.length_c   1.000
_cell.angle_alpha   90.00
_cell.angle_beta   90.00
_cell.angle_gamma   90.00
#
_symmetry.space_group_name_H-M   'P 1'
#
loop_
_entity.id
_entity.type
_entity.pdbx_description
1 polymer ?
#
loop_
_entity_poly.entity_id
_entity_poly.type
_entity_poly.pdbx_seq_one_letter_code
_entity_poly.pdbx_strand_id
1 'polypeptide(L)' 'MAKAGMRRPNVTEPHGTEGSQRMHIQKNEEEPVPELQGKAKAGHEKANKVQQRSKTNE' A
#
# COMPACT_ATOMS: atom_id res chain seq x y z
N MET A 1 1.87 -30.93 30.50
CA MET A 1 0.99 -30.01 29.74
C MET A 1 0.92 -30.49 28.31
N ALA A 2 -0.24 -30.96 27.83
CA ALA A 2 -0.41 -31.12 26.39
C ALA A 2 -0.37 -29.71 25.78
N LYS A 3 0.60 -29.46 24.91
CA LYS A 3 0.70 -28.18 24.22
C LYS A 3 -0.49 -28.13 23.28
N ALA A 4 -1.52 -27.36 23.65
CA ALA A 4 -2.70 -27.19 22.81
C ALA A 4 -2.21 -26.74 21.43
N GLY A 5 -2.41 -27.59 20.43
CA GLY A 5 -2.13 -27.23 19.05
C GLY A 5 -2.96 -26.00 18.66
N MET A 6 -2.64 -25.42 17.51
CA MET A 6 -3.45 -24.33 16.97
C MET A 6 -4.89 -24.84 16.81
N ARG A 7 -5.87 -24.11 17.36
CA ARG A 7 -7.29 -24.47 17.21
C ARG A 7 -7.60 -24.56 15.72
N ARG A 8 -8.18 -25.69 15.29
CA ARG A 8 -8.77 -25.81 13.96
C ARG A 8 -9.97 -24.86 13.91
N PRO A 9 -9.97 -23.86 13.02
CA PRO A 9 -11.09 -22.94 12.93
C PRO A 9 -12.38 -23.69 12.55
N ASN A 10 -13.52 -23.33 13.16
CA ASN A 10 -14.81 -23.98 12.88
C ASN A 10 -15.38 -23.51 11.54
N VAL A 11 -16.07 -24.39 10.79
CA VAL A 11 -16.60 -24.07 9.43
C VAL A 11 -17.44 -22.79 9.36
N THR A 12 -18.07 -22.40 10.47
CA THR A 12 -18.92 -21.21 10.59
C THR A 12 -18.19 -19.95 11.05
N GLU A 13 -16.97 -20.07 11.56
CA GLU A 13 -16.15 -18.94 11.97
C GLU A 13 -15.47 -18.34 10.73
N PRO A 14 -15.43 -17.01 10.55
CA PRO A 14 -14.68 -16.41 9.46
C PRO A 14 -13.18 -16.71 9.62
N HIS A 15 -12.52 -17.16 8.55
CA HIS A 15 -11.12 -17.54 8.58
C HIS A 15 -10.25 -16.48 7.89
N GLY A 16 -9.16 -16.08 8.54
CA GLY A 16 -8.23 -15.09 7.97
C GLY A 16 -8.90 -13.75 7.70
N THR A 17 -8.93 -13.33 6.42
CA THR A 17 -9.46 -12.02 5.99
C THR A 17 -10.95 -12.01 5.69
N GLU A 18 -11.65 -13.14 5.90
CA GLU A 18 -13.09 -13.26 5.63
C GLU A 18 -13.96 -12.55 6.68
N GLY A 19 -13.37 -12.09 7.79
CA GLY A 19 -14.07 -11.31 8.80
C GLY A 19 -14.31 -9.86 8.37
N SER A 20 -15.47 -9.31 8.75
CA SER A 20 -15.79 -7.88 8.55
C SER A 20 -15.00 -6.93 9.47
N GLN A 21 -14.06 -7.46 10.26
CA GLN A 21 -13.25 -6.69 11.19
C GLN A 21 -12.28 -5.79 10.39
N ARG A 22 -12.62 -4.51 10.31
CA ARG A 22 -11.75 -3.50 9.72
C ARG A 22 -10.69 -3.07 10.74
N MET A 23 -9.48 -2.83 10.24
CA MET A 23 -8.41 -2.22 11.02
C MET A 23 -8.77 -0.74 11.26
N HIS A 24 -8.92 -0.32 12.52
CA HIS A 24 -9.18 1.07 12.91
C HIS A 24 -7.86 1.86 12.95
N ILE A 25 -7.14 1.85 11.83
CA ILE A 25 -5.92 2.61 11.65
C ILE A 25 -6.28 3.88 10.89
N GLN A 26 -5.73 5.01 11.33
CA GLN A 26 -5.91 6.27 10.63
C GLN A 26 -5.37 6.13 9.21
N LYS A 27 -6.14 6.61 8.22
CA LYS A 27 -5.69 6.61 6.84
C LYS A 27 -4.51 7.56 6.71
N ASN A 28 -3.61 7.28 5.78
CA ASN A 28 -2.56 8.23 5.46
C ASN A 28 -3.20 9.53 4.97
N GLU A 29 -2.85 10.64 5.63
CA GLU A 29 -3.28 11.98 5.25
C GLU A 29 -2.36 12.58 4.18
N GLU A 30 -1.17 11.99 3.98
CA GLU A 30 -0.19 12.45 3.02
C GLU A 30 -0.55 12.05 1.58
N GLU A 31 -0.10 12.90 0.68
CA GLU A 31 -0.14 12.68 -0.77
C GLU A 31 0.54 11.37 -1.17
N PRO A 32 -0.04 10.62 -2.11
CA PRO A 32 0.71 9.64 -2.87
C PRO A 32 1.90 10.30 -3.57
N VAL A 33 3.06 9.64 -3.52
CA VAL A 33 4.30 10.15 -4.14
C VAL A 33 4.09 10.41 -5.64
N PRO A 34 4.53 11.56 -6.18
CA PRO A 34 4.44 11.86 -7.60
C PRO A 34 5.20 10.86 -8.48
N GLU A 35 4.74 10.69 -9.72
CA GLU A 35 5.39 9.82 -10.70
C GLU A 35 6.80 10.29 -11.01
N LEU A 36 7.78 9.39 -10.86
CA LEU A 36 9.19 9.69 -11.11
C LEU A 36 9.59 9.20 -12.51
N GLN A 37 9.82 10.14 -13.42
CA GLN A 37 10.38 9.81 -14.72
C GLN A 37 11.90 9.59 -14.62
N GLY A 38 12.37 8.48 -15.18
CA GLY A 38 13.79 8.16 -15.28
C GLY A 38 14.55 9.01 -16.30
N LYS A 39 15.88 8.95 -16.22
CA LYS A 39 16.79 9.66 -17.14
C LYS A 39 16.68 9.10 -18.56
N ALA A 40 16.95 9.95 -19.55
CA ALA A 40 17.10 9.52 -20.94
C ALA A 40 18.21 8.48 -21.01
N LYS A 41 18.01 7.42 -21.77
CA LYS A 41 19.09 6.50 -22.12
C LYS A 41 19.88 7.12 -23.28
N ALA A 42 21.20 6.88 -23.30
CA ALA A 42 22.18 7.64 -24.08
C ALA A 42 21.78 7.93 -25.53
N GLY A 43 22.11 9.13 -26.02
CA GLY A 43 21.79 9.61 -27.36
C GLY A 43 21.30 11.06 -27.32
N HIS A 44 20.64 11.51 -28.39
CA HIS A 44 20.02 12.85 -28.45
C HIS A 44 18.59 12.88 -27.91
N GLU A 45 18.15 11.79 -27.30
CA GLU A 45 16.79 11.62 -26.78
C GLU A 45 16.64 12.30 -25.43
N LYS A 46 15.49 12.93 -25.23
CA LYS A 46 15.16 13.57 -23.95
C LYS A 46 14.48 12.55 -23.03
N ALA A 47 14.76 12.66 -21.73
CA ALA A 47 13.92 12.05 -20.70
C ALA A 47 12.55 12.70 -20.81
N ASN A 48 11.46 11.95 -20.70
CA ASN A 48 10.15 12.59 -20.81
C ASN A 48 9.90 13.51 -19.59
N LYS A 49 8.92 14.40 -19.70
CA LYS A 49 8.63 15.38 -18.65
C LYS A 49 8.00 14.70 -17.43
N VAL A 50 8.61 14.89 -16.27
CA VAL A 50 7.94 14.68 -14.97
C VAL A 50 6.81 15.70 -14.85
N GLN A 51 5.57 15.23 -14.77
CA GLN A 51 4.43 16.10 -14.48
C GLN A 51 4.38 16.32 -12.97
N GLN A 52 4.58 17.56 -12.51
CA GLN A 52 4.39 17.87 -11.10
C GLN A 52 2.92 17.75 -10.73
N ARG A 53 2.68 17.35 -9.49
CA ARG A 53 1.57 17.93 -8.74
C ARG A 53 2.14 18.65 -7.53
N SER A 54 1.95 19.97 -7.52
CA SER A 54 2.24 20.88 -6.41
C SER A 54 1.18 20.70 -5.33
N LYS A 55 1.59 20.57 -4.07
CA LYS A 55 0.76 20.99 -2.94
C LYS A 55 1.52 21.98 -2.08
N THR A 56 1.28 23.26 -2.35
CA THR A 56 1.33 24.31 -1.33
C THR A 56 0.18 24.04 -0.37
N ASN A 57 0.46 24.01 0.93
CA ASN A 57 -0.33 24.64 2.01
C ASN A 57 0.51 24.58 3.30
N GLU A 58 0.48 25.68 4.06
CA GLU A 58 1.19 25.98 5.32
C GLU A 58 1.19 24.87 6.38
#